data_AF-A0A952HB51-F1
#
_entry.id   AF-A0A952HB51-F1
#
_cell.length_a   1.000
_cell.length_b   1.000
_cell.length_c   1.000
_cell.angle_alpha   90.00
_cell.angle_beta   90.00
_cell.angle_gamma   90.00
#
_symmetry.space_group_name_H-M   'P 1'
#
loop_
_entity.id
_entity.type
_entity.pdbx_description
1 polymer ?
#
loop_
_entity_poly.entity_id
_entity_poly.type
_entity_poly.pdbx_seq_one_letter_code
_entity_poly.pdbx_strand_id
1 'polypeptide(L)' 'MTRTTTFRARLLRSGAEPQTVTVRSSSDAPPRTLRRGAGGGGTLNFDVYALLDADGWPASATYTFVESLSREPAAPDA' A
#
# COMPACT_ATOMS: atom_id res chain seq x y z
N MET A 1 2.75 20.96 -12.59
CA MET A 1 2.80 20.74 -11.13
C MET A 1 2.03 19.46 -10.81
N THR A 2 2.68 18.43 -10.28
CA THR A 2 1.97 17.23 -9.77
C THR A 2 1.37 17.55 -8.41
N ARG A 3 0.04 17.63 -8.33
CA ARG A 3 -0.67 17.87 -7.07
C ARG A 3 -0.47 16.65 -6.18
N THR A 4 0.12 16.86 -5.00
CA THR A 4 0.33 15.79 -4.03
C THR A 4 -0.86 15.74 -3.08
N THR A 5 -1.57 14.63 -3.07
CA THR A 5 -2.74 14.37 -2.23
C THR A 5 -2.37 13.43 -1.10
N THR A 6 -2.70 13.82 0.14
CA THR A 6 -2.55 12.97 1.32
C THR A 6 -3.92 12.42 1.69
N PHE A 7 -4.05 11.09 1.79
CA PHE A 7 -5.33 10.43 2.05
C PHE A 7 -5.17 9.28 3.04
N ARG A 8 -6.29 8.84 3.63
CA ARG A 8 -6.35 7.67 4.52
C ARG A 8 -6.68 6.41 3.74
N ALA A 9 -5.73 5.48 3.65
CA ALA A 9 -5.95 4.17 3.06
C ALA A 9 -6.41 3.18 4.14
N ARG A 10 -7.63 2.64 4.00
CA ARG A 10 -8.13 1.55 4.84
C ARG A 10 -7.77 0.22 4.20
N LEU A 11 -6.89 -0.54 4.86
CA LEU A 11 -6.37 -1.82 4.41
C LEU A 11 -7.17 -2.95 5.06
N LEU A 12 -7.77 -3.81 4.24
CA LEU A 12 -8.52 -4.98 4.64
C LEU A 12 -7.66 -6.23 4.37
N ARG A 13 -7.62 -7.16 5.33
CA ARG A 13 -6.95 -8.46 5.17
C ARG A 13 -7.83 -9.52 5.82
N SER A 14 -8.04 -10.63 5.13
CA SER A 14 -8.83 -11.74 5.68
C SER A 14 -8.16 -12.27 6.96
N GLY A 15 -8.96 -12.45 8.02
CA GLY A 15 -8.47 -12.95 9.30
C GLY A 15 -7.64 -11.95 10.11
N ALA A 16 -7.56 -10.68 9.73
CA ALA A 16 -6.88 -9.62 10.48
C ALA A 16 -7.75 -8.37 10.62
N GLU A 17 -7.48 -7.59 11.66
CA GLU A 17 -8.19 -6.33 11.87
C GLU A 17 -7.86 -5.32 10.74
N PRO A 18 -8.85 -4.55 10.26
CA PRO A 18 -8.61 -3.48 9.31
C PRO A 18 -7.59 -2.46 9.84
N GLN A 19 -6.66 -2.06 8.99
CA GLN A 19 -5.64 -1.08 9.36
C GLN A 19 -5.79 0.19 8.54
N THR A 20 -5.68 1.36 9.18
CA THR A 20 -5.71 2.64 8.46
C THR A 20 -4.32 3.24 8.43
N VAL A 21 -3.86 3.64 7.24
CA VAL A 21 -2.57 4.31 7.05
C VAL A 21 -2.73 5.60 6.26
N THR A 22 -1.87 6.56 6.55
CA THR A 22 -1.80 7.81 5.77
C THR A 22 -0.85 7.62 4.60
N VAL A 23 -1.35 7.80 3.39
CA VAL A 23 -0.59 7.65 2.14
C VAL A 23 -0.51 8.99 1.43
N ARG A 24 0.66 9.26 0.85
CA ARG A 24 0.89 10.40 -0.01
C ARG A 24 0.92 9.92 -1.46
N SER A 25 0.04 10.44 -2.30
CA SER A 25 -0.03 10.16 -3.74
C SER A 25 0.23 11.44 -4.53
N SER A 26 0.96 11.34 -5.63
CA SER A 26 1.14 12.44 -6.59
C SER A 26 0.08 12.43 -7.71
N SER A 27 -0.90 11.53 -7.62
CA SER A 27 -1.99 11.37 -8.60
C SER A 27 -3.26 12.07 -8.14
N ASP A 28 -4.06 12.50 -9.11
CA ASP A 28 -5.40 13.09 -8.90
C ASP A 28 -6.48 12.01 -8.63
N ALA A 29 -6.13 10.74 -8.84
CA ALA A 29 -6.96 9.56 -8.56
C ALA A 29 -6.28 8.65 -7.51
N PRO A 30 -7.04 7.81 -6.80
CA PRO A 30 -6.46 6.84 -5.88
C PRO A 30 -5.57 5.86 -6.64
N PRO A 31 -4.37 5.53 -6.13
CA PRO A 31 -3.52 4.52 -6.75
C PRO A 31 -4.26 3.18 -6.77
N ARG A 32 -4.17 2.45 -7.89
CA ARG A 32 -4.82 1.13 -8.02
C ARG A 32 -4.22 0.08 -7.09
N THR A 33 -2.96 0.27 -6.70
CA THR A 33 -2.20 -0.68 -5.90
C THR A 33 -1.36 0.07 -4.87
N LEU A 34 -1.33 -0.44 -3.64
CA LEU A 34 -0.45 0.02 -2.57
C LEU A 34 0.52 -1.09 -2.16
N ARG A 35 1.78 -0.73 -1.96
CA ARG A 35 2.81 -1.63 -1.45
C ARG A 35 3.26 -1.17 -0.08
N ARG A 36 3.19 -2.06 0.92
CA ARG A 36 3.55 -1.77 2.30
C ARG A 36 4.62 -2.74 2.78
N GLY A 37 5.61 -2.27 3.52
CA GLY A 37 6.58 -3.16 4.18
C GLY A 37 5.87 -4.07 5.19
N ALA A 38 6.10 -5.37 5.08
CA ALA A 38 5.63 -6.39 6.02
C ALA A 38 6.78 -6.77 6.97
N GLY A 39 7.05 -5.92 7.96
CA GLY A 39 8.09 -6.16 8.98
C GLY A 39 8.91 -4.91 9.33
N GLY A 40 9.39 -4.85 10.58
CA GLY A 40 10.32 -3.82 11.04
C GLY A 40 11.77 -4.23 10.75
N GLY A 41 12.56 -3.31 10.19
CA GLY A 41 14.02 -3.45 10.05
C GLY A 41 14.46 -4.43 8.96
N GLY A 42 14.71 -3.92 7.75
CA GLY A 42 15.47 -4.64 6.70
C GLY A 42 14.77 -5.83 6.04
N THR A 43 13.54 -6.17 6.44
CA THR A 43 12.80 -7.28 5.84
C THR A 43 12.33 -6.90 4.44
N LEU A 44 12.75 -7.68 3.45
CA LEU A 44 12.44 -7.50 2.03
C LEU A 44 11.02 -7.96 1.66
N ASN A 45 10.12 -8.03 2.64
CA ASN A 45 8.74 -8.48 2.45
C ASN A 45 7.81 -7.28 2.30
N PHE A 46 6.93 -7.36 1.32
CA PHE A 46 5.98 -6.32 0.99
C PHE A 46 4.58 -6.90 0.85
N ASP A 47 3.63 -6.42 1.65
CA ASP A 47 2.22 -6.70 1.42
C ASP A 47 1.70 -5.77 0.30
N VAL A 48 1.03 -6.37 -0.68
CA VAL A 48 0.38 -5.68 -1.80
C VAL A 48 -1.11 -5.62 -1.54
N TYR A 49 -1.68 -4.43 -1.69
CA TYR A 49 -3.10 -4.17 -1.54
C TYR A 49 -3.67 -3.56 -2.82
N ALA A 50 -4.77 -4.10 -3.33
CA ALA A 50 -5.48 -3.56 -4.48
C ALA A 50 -6.63 -2.66 -4.03
N LEU A 51 -6.87 -1.59 -4.78
CA LEU A 51 -8.00 -0.69 -4.57
C LEU A 51 -9.32 -1.48 -4.69
N LEU A 52 -10.09 -1.48 -3.61
CA LEU A 52 -11.40 -2.12 -3.54
C LEU A 52 -12.51 -1.09 -3.76
N ASP A 53 -12.39 0.07 -3.09
CA ASP A 53 -13.37 1.14 -3.12
C ASP A 53 -12.68 2.52 -3.04
N ALA A 54 -13.21 3.48 -3.78
CA ALA A 54 -12.69 4.82 -3.95
C ALA A 54 -13.71 5.93 -3.66
N ASP A 55 -14.92 5.60 -3.18
CA ASP A 55 -16.00 6.56 -2.93
C ASP A 55 -15.57 7.71 -1.99
N GLY A 56 -14.60 7.47 -1.11
CA GLY A 56 -14.08 8.46 -0.18
C GLY A 56 -13.00 9.41 -0.72
N TRP A 57 -12.61 9.31 -1.99
CA TRP A 57 -11.50 10.10 -2.56
C TRP A 57 -11.86 11.60 -2.65
N PRO A 58 -10.93 12.55 -2.38
CA PRO A 58 -9.51 12.39 -2.06
C PRO A 58 -9.17 12.19 -0.57
N ALA A 59 -10.17 12.10 0.32
CA ALA A 59 -9.93 11.98 1.75
C ALA A 59 -9.53 10.56 2.17
N SER A 60 -10.13 9.54 1.56
CA SER A 60 -9.92 8.14 1.91
C SER A 60 -10.16 7.18 0.74
N ALA A 61 -9.63 5.97 0.84
CA ALA A 61 -9.90 4.88 -0.10
C ALA A 61 -9.70 3.53 0.62
N THR A 62 -10.43 2.51 0.20
CA THR A 62 -10.39 1.17 0.78
C THR A 62 -9.63 0.22 -0.14
N TYR A 63 -8.74 -0.58 0.44
CA TYR A 63 -7.90 -1.53 -0.26
C TYR A 63 -8.01 -2.90 0.38
N THR A 64 -7.92 -3.96 -0.42
CA THR A 64 -7.87 -5.34 0.05
C THR A 64 -6.49 -5.94 -0.18
N PHE A 65 -6.02 -6.75 0.76
CA PHE A 65 -4.81 -7.53 0.63
C PHE A 65 -4.94 -8.50 -0.56
N VAL A 66 -3.88 -8.58 -1.36
CA VAL A 66 -3.78 -9.48 -2.51
C VAL A 66 -2.73 -10.55 -2.24
N GLU A 67 -1.50 -10.12 -1.99
CA GLU A 67 -0.36 -11.02 -1.85
C GLU A 67 0.78 -10.37 -1.05
N SER A 68 1.71 -11.20 -0.58
CA SER A 68 2.96 -10.77 0.03
C SER A 68 4.12 -11.11 -0.92
N LEU A 69 4.89 -10.11 -1.30
CA LEU A 69 6.07 -10.24 -2.14
C LEU A 69 7.33 -10.24 -1.28
N SER A 70 8.22 -11.20 -1.48
CA SER A 70 9.58 -11.17 -0.94
C SER A 70 10.55 -10.75 -2.03
N ARG A 71 11.37 -9.73 -1.78
CA ARG A 71 12.52 -9.42 -2.63
C ARG A 71 13.69 -10.28 -2.16
N GLU A 72 14.25 -11.10 -3.04
CA GLU A 72 15.54 -11.72 -2.77
C GLU A 72 16.63 -10.64 -2.76
N PRO A 73 17.56 -10.67 -1.80
CA PRO A 73 18.73 -9.81 -1.87
C PRO A 73 19.49 -10.18 -3.15
N ALA A 74 19.71 -9.21 -4.03
CA ALA A 74 20.58 -9.43 -5.19
C ALA A 74 21.93 -9.88 -4.65
N ALA A 75 22.35 -11.10 -5.00
CA ALA A 75 23.68 -11.58 -4.65
C ALA A 75 24.70 -10.52 -5.12
N PRO A 76 25.63 -10.08 -4.27
CA PRO A 76 26.69 -9.21 -4.74
C PRO A 76 27.47 -9.98 -5.81
N ASP A 77 27.58 -9.39 -7.00
CA ASP A 77 28.46 -9.86 -8.08
C ASP A 77 29.87 -10.03 -7.47
N ALA A 78 30.42 -11.24 -7.57
CA ALA A 78 31.69 -11.63 -6.94
C ALA A 78 32.90 -11.26 -7.81
#